data_AF-A0A2N1NYP8-F1
#
_entry.id   AF-A0A2N1NYP8-F1
#
_cell.length_a   1.000
_cell.length_b   1.000
_cell.length_c   1.000
_cell.angle_alpha   90.00
_cell.angle_beta   90.00
_cell.angle_gamma   90.00
#
_symmetry.space_group_name_H-M   'P 1'
#
loop_
_entity.id
_entity.type
_entity.pdbx_description
1 polymer ?
#
loop_
_entity_poly.entity_id
_entity_poly.type
_entity_poly.pdbx_seq_one_letter_code
_entity_poly.pdbx_strand_id
1 'polypeptide(L)' 'MDKWIIEKIKSEDINYFDYKEFSDNVEIGRGGFGIVYKANWNKRGMKDAALKSMLNNNNNSPLNKE' A
#
# COMPACT_ATOMS: atom_id res chain seq x y z
N MET A 1 14.37 2.19 1.25
CA MET A 1 13.62 3.05 0.32
C MET A 1 14.65 3.78 -0.51
N ASP A 2 14.55 3.67 -1.84
CA ASP A 2 15.61 4.15 -2.72
C ASP A 2 15.70 5.68 -2.70
N LYS A 3 16.92 6.19 -2.82
CA LYS A 3 17.23 7.63 -2.73
C LYS A 3 16.43 8.46 -3.73
N TRP A 4 16.25 7.95 -4.94
CA TRP A 4 15.51 8.63 -6.00
C TRP A 4 14.04 8.86 -5.64
N ILE A 5 13.41 7.94 -4.88
CA ILE A 5 12.02 8.11 -4.42
C ILE A 5 11.94 9.23 -3.39
N ILE A 6 12.89 9.28 -2.45
CA ILE A 6 12.96 10.34 -1.44
C ILE A 6 13.15 11.70 -2.10
N GLU A 7 14.03 11.79 -3.10
CA GLU A 7 14.25 13.01 -3.88
C GLU A 7 12.97 13.46 -4.59
N LYS A 8 12.22 12.53 -5.18
CA LYS A 8 10.94 12.81 -5.85
C LYS A 8 9.80 13.20 -4.91
N ILE A 9 9.81 12.71 -3.67
CA ILE A 9 8.89 13.21 -2.63
C ILE A 9 9.28 14.64 -2.23
N LYS A 10 10.58 14.93 -2.06
CA LYS A 10 11.08 16.26 -1.70
C LYS A 10 10.85 17.31 -2.78
N SER A 11 10.92 16.93 -4.05
CA SER A 11 10.61 17.81 -5.19
C SER A 11 9.10 17.92 -5.47
N GLU A 12 8.24 17.30 -4.64
CA GLU A 12 6.79 17.27 -4.80
C GLU A 12 6.29 16.60 -6.11
N ASP A 13 7.18 15.92 -6.84
CA ASP A 13 6.84 15.11 -8.00
C ASP A 13 6.02 13.86 -7.62
N ILE A 14 6.18 13.38 -6.38
CA ILE A 14 5.41 12.27 -5.80
C ILE A 14 4.75 12.75 -4.51
N ASN A 15 3.42 12.72 -4.48
CA ASN A 15 2.67 12.98 -3.27
C ASN A 15 2.86 11.85 -2.26
N TYR A 16 3.42 12.17 -1.09
CA TYR A 16 3.53 11.25 0.02
C TYR A 16 2.26 11.25 0.88
N PHE A 17 1.81 10.07 1.25
CA PHE A 17 0.71 9.85 2.19
C PHE A 17 1.17 8.84 3.24
N ASP A 18 1.03 9.19 4.53
CA ASP A 18 1.31 8.22 5.59
C ASP A 18 0.20 7.17 5.60
N TYR A 19 0.59 5.90 5.48
CA TYR A 19 -0.33 4.77 5.48
C TYR A 19 -1.22 4.74 6.74
N LYS A 20 -0.74 5.29 7.87
CA LYS A 20 -1.52 5.40 9.12
C LYS A 20 -2.72 6.33 9.02
N GLU A 21 -2.81 7.18 8.00
CA GLU A 21 -3.97 8.02 7.75
C GLU A 21 -5.19 7.23 7.23
N PHE A 22 -4.96 5.99 6.81
CA PHE A 22 -5.97 5.08 6.31
C PHE A 22 -6.37 4.08 7.39
N SER A 23 -7.67 3.84 7.50
CA SER A 23 -8.28 2.94 8.48
C SER A 23 -9.32 2.05 7.81
N ASP A 24 -9.82 1.04 8.55
CA ASP A 24 -10.85 0.12 8.06
C ASP A 24 -10.47 -0.56 6.73
N ASN A 25 -9.23 -1.05 6.66
CA ASN A 25 -8.70 -1.71 5.48
C ASN A 25 -9.40 -3.06 5.25
N VAL A 26 -10.39 -3.09 4.35
CA VAL A 26 -11.14 -4.30 3.98
C VAL A 26 -10.65 -4.77 2.61
N GLU A 27 -10.17 -6.01 2.50
CA GLU A 27 -9.78 -6.59 1.20
C GLU A 27 -11.00 -6.68 0.27
N ILE A 28 -10.89 -6.10 -0.93
CA ILE A 28 -11.94 -6.11 -1.95
C ILE A 28 -11.52 -6.85 -3.22
N GLY A 29 -10.26 -7.26 -3.32
CA GLY A 29 -9.79 -8.06 -4.45
C GLY A 29 -8.32 -8.43 -4.35
N ARG A 30 -7.96 -9.53 -5.01
CA ARG A 30 -6.60 -10.08 -5.06
C ARG A 30 -6.31 -10.61 -6.46
N GLY A 31 -5.10 -10.34 -6.94
CA GLY A 31 -4.59 -10.87 -8.20
C GLY A 31 -3.10 -11.19 -8.10
N GLY A 32 -2.49 -11.65 -9.20
CA GLY A 32 -1.09 -12.09 -9.21
C GLY A 32 -0.07 -11.00 -8.84
N PHE A 33 -0.45 -9.72 -8.94
CA PHE A 33 0.44 -8.59 -8.68
C PHE A 33 0.18 -7.89 -7.34
N GLY A 34 -0.87 -8.26 -6.60
CA GLY A 34 -1.27 -7.47 -5.45
C GLY A 34 -2.64 -7.76 -4.86
N ILE A 35 -2.90 -7.11 -3.73
CA ILE A 35 -4.17 -7.09 -3.01
C ILE A 35 -4.68 -5.66 -3.00
N VAL A 36 -5.98 -5.47 -3.19
CA VAL A 36 -6.66 -4.17 -3.11
C VAL A 36 -7.53 -4.14 -1.87
N TYR A 37 -7.39 -3.09 -1.07
CA TYR A 37 -8.20 -2.83 0.10
C TYR A 37 -9.06 -1.58 -0.12
N LYS A 38 -10.32 -1.61 0.31
CA LYS A 38 -11.09 -0.39 0.59
C LYS A 38 -10.65 0.15 1.95
N ALA A 39 -10.47 1.46 2.07
CA ALA A 39 -10.07 2.11 3.31
C ALA A 39 -10.70 3.50 3.47
N ASN A 40 -10.89 3.91 4.72
CA ASN A 40 -11.26 5.26 5.12
C ASN A 40 -10.01 6.13 5.24
N TRP A 41 -9.91 7.20 4.45
CA TRP A 41 -8.86 8.23 4.57
C TRP A 41 -9.33 9.39 5.46
N ASN A 42 -9.16 9.22 6.77
CA ASN A 42 -9.75 10.10 7.78
C ASN A 42 -9.27 11.54 7.68
N LYS A 43 -7.98 11.75 7.38
CA LYS A 43 -7.38 13.08 7.31
C LYS A 43 -7.98 13.95 6.21
N ARG A 44 -8.47 13.35 5.12
CA ARG A 44 -9.12 14.07 4.02
C ARG A 44 -10.64 13.89 3.97
N GLY A 45 -11.22 13.21 4.97
CA GLY A 45 -12.66 12.96 5.03
C GLY A 45 -13.20 12.06 3.92
N MET A 46 -12.35 11.27 3.25
CA MET A 46 -12.78 10.34 2.20
C MET A 46 -13.00 8.95 2.80
N LYS A 47 -14.15 8.32 2.53
CA LYS A 47 -14.52 7.02 3.13
C LYS A 47 -14.31 5.80 2.22
N ASP A 48 -13.81 6.01 1.01
CA ASP A 48 -13.76 4.97 -0.02
C ASP A 48 -12.47 5.06 -0.86
N ALA A 49 -11.31 5.10 -0.19
CA ALA A 49 -10.02 5.02 -0.88
C ALA A 49 -9.70 3.56 -1.23
N ALA A 50 -9.15 3.33 -2.43
CA ALA A 50 -8.61 2.03 -2.82
C ALA A 50 -7.09 2.01 -2.58
N LEU A 51 -6.64 1.13 -1.69
CA LEU A 51 -5.22 0.90 -1.38
C LEU A 51 -4.76 -0.40 -2.05
N LYS A 52 -3.90 -0.29 -3.06
CA LYS A 52 -3.29 -1.47 -3.70
C LYS A 52 -1.93 -1.76 -3.07
N SER A 53 -1.82 -2.91 -2.42
CA SER A 53 -0.56 -3.47 -1.94
C SER A 53 0.03 -4.39 -2.99
N MET A 54 1.33 -4.25 -3.29
CA MET A 54 2.04 -5.15 -4.20
C MET A 54 2.56 -6.36 -3.45
N LEU A 55 2.38 -7.55 -4.01
CA LEU A 55 2.97 -8.78 -3.45
C LEU A 55 4.47 -8.75 -3.69
N ASN A 56 5.25 -8.96 -2.62
CA ASN A 56 6.69 -9.16 -2.76
C ASN A 56 6.94 -10.65 -3.05
N ASN A 57 7.32 -10.97 -4.28
CA ASN A 57 7.62 -12.34 -4.70
C ASN A 57 9.02 -12.81 -4.25
N ASN A 58 9.67 -12.10 -3.33
CA ASN A 58 10.86 -12.59 -2.64
C ASN A 58 10.46 -13.73 -1.68
N ASN A 59 10.16 -14.89 -2.25
CA ASN A 59 9.97 -16.15 -1.54
C ASN A 59 11.28 -16.57 -0.90
N ASN A 60 11.54 -16.10 0.32
CA ASN A 60 12.33 -16.82 1.31
C ASN A 60 11.50 -16.93 2.60
N SER A 61 10.32 -17.54 2.51
CA SER A 61 9.71 -18.21 3.66
C SER A 61 9.94 -19.71 3.50
N PRO A 62 10.41 -20.44 4.53
CA PRO A 62 10.51 -21.89 4.44
C PRO A 62 9.13 -22.46 4.14
N LEU A 63 9.09 -23.47 3.26
CA LEU A 63 7.90 -24.29 3.09
C LEU A 63 7.56 -24.90 4.45
N ASN A 64 6.55 -24.37 5.10
CA ASN A 64 5.87 -25.10 6.17
C ASN A 64 5.06 -26.19 5.47
N LYS A 65 5.68 -27.37 5.41
CA LYS A 65 5.01 -28.64 5.13
C LYS A 65 4.03 -28.89 6.27
N GLU A 66 2.76 -29.06 5.94
CA GLU A 66 1.87 -29.98 6.63
C GLU A 66 1.39 -31.00 5.61
#